data_AF-A0A4Y2E7Z2-F1
#
_entry.id   AF-A0A4Y2E7Z2-F1
#
_cell.length_a   1.000
_cell.length_b   1.000
_cell.length_c   1.000
_cell.angle_alpha   90.00
_cell.angle_beta   90.00
_cell.angle_gamma   90.00
#
_symmetry.space_group_name_H-M   'P 1'
#
loop_
_entity.id
_entity.type
_entity.pdbx_description
1 polymer ?
#
loop_
_entity_poly.entity_id
_entity_poly.type
_entity_poly.pdbx_seq_one_letter_code
_entity_poly.pdbx_strand_id
1 'polypeptide(L)'
;MTTGSVLPKPKSGCHSRSFDDVQRIQETFRRSPQKSIRIAARHLQIPRSTVHDVVHKKLRLYAYKLQLLHDLKLDDKPRHRTLVEEMLQKSEGDENYLQRVMFSDETTFHVSGIVNRYNARIRGLENPHAVLDQARDSLKVNM
;
A
#
# COMPACT_ATOMS: atom_id res chain seq x y z
N MET A 1 -21.88 62.23 -17.69
CA MET A 1 -22.04 60.80 -17.34
C MET A 1 -20.67 60.15 -17.47
N THR A 2 -19.88 60.13 -16.38
CA THR A 2 -18.51 59.61 -16.41
C THR A 2 -18.56 58.13 -16.02
N THR A 3 -18.42 57.24 -17.01
CA THR A 3 -18.47 55.79 -16.84
C THR A 3 -17.29 55.34 -15.97
N GLY A 4 -17.57 54.90 -14.74
CA GLY A 4 -16.58 54.34 -13.83
C GLY A 4 -16.13 52.95 -14.30
N SER A 5 -14.89 52.83 -14.74
CA SER A 5 -14.25 51.55 -15.02
C SER A 5 -13.67 50.97 -13.73
N VAL A 6 -14.19 49.82 -13.28
CA VAL A 6 -13.63 49.05 -12.17
C VAL A 6 -12.63 48.05 -12.76
N LEU A 7 -11.34 48.42 -12.79
CA LEU A 7 -10.30 47.46 -13.10
C LEU A 7 -10.17 46.43 -11.96
N PRO A 8 -10.06 45.12 -12.28
CA PRO A 8 -9.88 44.11 -11.25
C PRO A 8 -8.55 44.33 -10.53
N LYS A 9 -8.59 44.29 -9.19
CA LYS A 9 -7.38 44.38 -8.36
C LYS A 9 -6.41 43.24 -8.74
N PRO A 10 -5.10 43.48 -8.75
CA PRO A 10 -4.12 42.43 -8.97
C PRO A 10 -4.32 41.33 -7.92
N LYS A 11 -4.56 40.10 -8.38
CA LYS A 11 -4.66 38.94 -7.50
C LYS A 11 -3.34 38.82 -6.76
N SER A 12 -3.36 38.85 -5.43
CA SER A 12 -2.19 38.51 -4.63
C SER A 12 -1.72 37.13 -5.07
N GLY A 13 -0.53 37.06 -5.68
CA GLY A 13 0.05 35.79 -6.11
C GLY A 13 0.03 34.81 -4.95
N CYS A 14 -0.38 33.56 -5.22
CA CYS A 14 -0.36 32.51 -4.22
C CYS A 14 1.05 32.43 -3.63
N HIS A 15 1.20 32.64 -2.32
CA HIS A 15 2.49 32.60 -1.64
C HIS A 15 3.24 31.34 -2.06
N SER A 16 4.38 31.52 -2.74
CA SER A 16 5.30 30.43 -3.02
C SER A 16 5.61 29.77 -1.67
N ARG A 17 5.19 28.51 -1.51
CA ARG A 17 5.43 27.75 -0.27
C ARG A 17 6.91 27.85 0.08
N SER A 18 7.22 28.05 1.37
CA SER A 18 8.62 28.18 1.80
C SER A 18 9.42 26.98 1.27
N PHE A 19 10.60 27.27 0.70
CA PHE A 19 11.49 26.25 0.17
C PHE A 19 11.85 25.22 1.27
N ASP A 20 12.03 25.72 2.49
CA ASP A 20 12.33 24.93 3.68
C ASP A 20 11.24 23.90 4.00
N ASP A 21 9.96 24.26 3.89
CA ASP A 21 8.86 23.31 4.13
C ASP A 21 8.86 22.19 3.09
N VAL A 22 9.18 22.50 1.83
CA VAL A 22 9.28 21.49 0.77
C VAL A 22 10.39 20.49 1.08
N GLN A 23 11.56 20.98 1.49
CA GLN A 23 12.67 20.12 1.88
C GLN A 23 12.35 19.25 3.10
N ARG A 24 11.72 19.82 4.14
CA ARG A 24 11.31 19.07 5.34
C ARG A 24 10.32 17.97 5.01
N ILE A 25 9.35 18.24 4.12
CA ILE A 25 8.39 17.25 3.65
C ILE A 25 9.10 16.17 2.86
N GLN A 26 9.97 16.54 1.92
CA GLN A 26 10.74 15.60 1.10
C GLN A 26 11.58 14.66 1.97
N GLU A 27 12.31 15.20 2.94
CA GLU A 27 13.14 14.42 3.86
C GLU A 27 12.31 13.47 4.73
N THR A 28 11.12 13.92 5.17
CA THR A 28 10.22 13.07 5.96
C THR A 28 9.78 11.83 5.19
N PHE A 29 9.40 11.99 3.93
CA PHE A 29 8.99 10.87 3.07
C PHE A 29 10.19 10.05 2.56
N ARG A 30 11.37 10.66 2.43
CA ARG A 30 12.62 9.93 2.15
C ARG A 30 12.98 8.98 3.30
N ARG A 31 12.87 9.44 4.55
CA ARG A 31 13.13 8.62 5.74
C ARG A 31 12.06 7.56 5.99
N SER A 32 10.79 7.88 5.75
CA SER A 32 9.67 6.98 5.99
C SER A 32 8.63 7.08 4.88
N PRO A 33 8.82 6.32 3.78
CA PRO A 33 7.93 6.34 2.61
C PRO A 33 6.49 5.90 2.91
N GLN A 34 6.28 5.12 3.97
CA GLN A 34 4.97 4.61 4.40
C GLN A 34 4.20 5.59 5.29
N LYS A 35 4.82 6.71 5.71
CA LYS A 35 4.20 7.65 6.63
C LYS A 35 2.95 8.26 6.00
N SER A 36 1.85 8.34 6.76
CA SER A 36 0.63 8.96 6.23
C SER A 36 0.78 10.49 6.14
N ILE A 37 0.10 11.13 5.19
CA ILE A 37 0.07 12.60 5.07
C ILE A 37 -0.39 13.23 6.39
N ARG A 38 -1.36 12.62 7.09
CA ARG A 38 -1.87 13.11 8.37
C ARG A 38 -0.79 13.08 9.46
N ILE A 39 -0.04 11.98 9.55
CA ILE A 39 1.05 11.84 10.53
C ILE A 39 2.18 12.80 10.19
N ALA A 40 2.55 12.92 8.91
CA ALA A 40 3.58 13.86 8.45
C ALA A 40 3.20 15.31 8.76
N ALA A 41 1.95 15.71 8.48
CA ALA A 41 1.44 17.04 8.79
C ALA A 41 1.50 17.35 10.30
N ARG A 42 1.08 16.42 11.15
CA ARG A 42 1.17 16.58 12.62
C ARG A 42 2.62 16.69 13.08
N HIS A 43 3.51 15.84 12.56
CA HIS A 43 4.92 15.81 12.92
C HIS A 43 5.66 17.09 12.53
N LEU A 44 5.36 17.62 11.35
CA LEU A 44 5.99 18.83 10.82
C LEU A 44 5.29 20.13 11.26
N GLN A 45 4.12 20.02 11.92
CA GLN A 45 3.24 21.14 12.26
C GLN A 45 2.82 21.99 11.04
N ILE A 46 2.69 21.34 9.87
CA ILE A 46 2.27 21.96 8.61
C ILE A 46 0.82 21.56 8.33
N PRO A 47 -0.03 22.46 7.78
CA PRO A 47 -1.38 22.10 7.36
C PRO A 47 -1.40 20.91 6.40
N ARG A 48 -2.34 19.99 6.62
CA ARG A 48 -2.48 18.75 5.82
C ARG A 48 -2.60 19.04 4.32
N SER A 49 -3.31 20.10 3.94
CA SER A 49 -3.47 20.53 2.55
C SER A 49 -2.14 20.88 1.90
N THR A 50 -1.28 21.61 2.61
CA THR A 50 0.07 21.97 2.15
C THR A 50 0.94 20.73 1.95
N VAL A 51 0.95 19.79 2.91
CA VAL A 51 1.70 18.53 2.75
C VAL A 51 1.19 17.75 1.55
N HIS A 52 -0.12 17.64 1.39
CA HIS A 52 -0.73 16.97 0.25
C HIS A 52 -0.32 17.61 -1.09
N ASP A 53 -0.43 18.94 -1.20
CA ASP A 53 -0.04 19.68 -2.40
C ASP A 53 1.44 19.51 -2.73
N VAL A 54 2.33 19.60 -1.74
CA VAL A 54 3.77 19.43 -1.96
C VAL A 54 4.08 18.00 -2.43
N VAL A 55 3.52 16.99 -1.77
CA VAL A 55 3.72 15.58 -2.12
C VAL A 55 3.24 15.28 -3.55
N HIS A 56 2.05 15.76 -3.94
CA HIS A 56 1.45 15.41 -5.23
C HIS A 56 1.85 16.34 -6.38
N LYS A 57 1.96 17.66 -6.15
CA LYS A 57 2.21 18.65 -7.21
C LYS A 57 3.68 18.97 -7.40
N LYS A 58 4.46 19.07 -6.31
CA LYS A 58 5.89 19.42 -6.37
C LYS A 58 6.78 18.17 -6.46
N LEU A 59 6.61 17.22 -5.54
CA LEU A 59 7.44 16.02 -5.45
C LEU A 59 6.95 14.87 -6.36
N ARG A 60 5.69 14.94 -6.82
CA ARG A 60 5.05 13.93 -7.68
C ARG A 60 5.15 12.51 -7.12
N LEU A 61 5.01 12.37 -5.80
CA LEU A 61 5.01 11.05 -5.16
C LEU A 61 3.62 10.41 -5.25
N TYR A 62 3.57 9.21 -5.79
CA TYR A 62 2.38 8.39 -5.91
C TYR A 62 2.30 7.37 -4.79
N ALA A 63 1.07 7.05 -4.37
CA ALA A 63 0.83 6.10 -3.31
C ALA A 63 0.56 4.70 -3.88
N TYR A 64 1.58 3.86 -3.88
CA TYR A 64 1.50 2.48 -4.33
C TYR A 64 0.95 1.59 -3.22
N LYS A 65 -0.09 0.82 -3.53
CA LYS A 65 -0.67 -0.15 -2.60
C LYS A 65 0.27 -1.35 -2.49
N LEU A 66 0.58 -1.75 -1.28
CA LEU A 66 1.35 -2.97 -1.05
C LEU A 66 0.51 -4.21 -1.39
N GLN A 67 1.10 -5.13 -2.13
CA GLN A 67 0.51 -6.43 -2.44
C GLN A 67 1.18 -7.50 -1.59
N LEU A 68 0.38 -8.41 -1.04
CA LEU A 68 0.89 -9.63 -0.43
C LEU A 68 1.00 -10.69 -1.53
N LEU A 69 2.20 -11.16 -1.78
CA LEU A 69 2.48 -12.24 -2.72
C LEU A 69 2.92 -13.47 -1.95
N HIS A 70 2.65 -14.65 -2.50
CA HIS A 70 3.21 -15.89 -1.98
C HIS A 70 4.67 -15.97 -2.44
N ASP A 71 5.57 -16.31 -1.51
CA ASP A 71 6.97 -16.54 -1.85
C ASP A 71 7.10 -17.93 -2.50
N LEU A 72 7.15 -17.95 -3.84
CA LEU A 72 7.25 -19.18 -4.64
C LEU A 72 8.72 -19.57 -4.77
N LYS A 73 9.09 -20.69 -4.17
CA LYS A 73 10.41 -21.29 -4.30
C LYS A 73 10.53 -22.02 -5.63
N LEU A 74 11.76 -22.19 -6.11
CA LEU A 74 12.04 -22.90 -7.37
C LEU A 74 11.47 -24.32 -7.38
N ASP A 75 11.44 -24.98 -6.22
CA ASP A 75 10.96 -26.34 -6.03
C ASP A 75 9.42 -26.45 -5.93
N ASP A 76 8.71 -25.35 -5.74
CA ASP A 76 7.24 -25.39 -5.60
C ASP A 76 6.56 -25.77 -6.91
N LYS A 77 7.11 -25.33 -8.05
CA LYS A 77 6.57 -25.65 -9.38
C LYS A 77 6.60 -27.15 -9.70
N PRO A 78 7.75 -27.86 -9.57
CA PRO A 78 7.77 -29.30 -9.81
C PRO A 78 6.90 -30.06 -8.80
N ARG A 79 6.90 -29.68 -7.51
CA ARG A 79 6.02 -30.30 -6.51
C ARG A 79 4.54 -30.14 -6.83
N HIS A 80 4.12 -28.94 -7.21
CA HIS A 80 2.74 -28.69 -7.61
C HIS A 80 2.35 -29.52 -8.83
N ARG A 81 3.26 -29.66 -9.80
CA ARG A 81 3.04 -30.50 -10.98
C ARG A 81 2.84 -31.97 -10.60
N THR A 82 3.73 -32.54 -9.78
CA THR A 82 3.61 -33.93 -9.32
C THR A 82 2.30 -34.16 -8.57
N LEU A 83 1.91 -33.23 -7.69
CA LEU A 83 0.63 -33.32 -6.96
C LEU A 83 -0.57 -33.32 -7.91
N VAL A 84 -0.58 -32.47 -8.93
CA VAL A 84 -1.66 -32.42 -9.92
C VAL A 84 -1.70 -33.70 -10.76
N GLU A 85 -0.54 -34.21 -11.19
CA GLU A 85 -0.45 -35.47 -11.95
C GLU A 85 -0.98 -36.66 -11.11
N GLU A 86 -0.63 -36.74 -9.83
CA GLU A 86 -1.15 -37.76 -8.92
C GLU A 86 -2.67 -37.65 -8.72
N MET A 87 -3.19 -36.43 -8.55
CA MET A 87 -4.63 -36.20 -8.40
C MET A 87 -5.39 -36.56 -9.68
N LEU A 88 -4.82 -36.27 -10.84
CA LEU A 88 -5.40 -36.65 -12.13
C LEU A 88 -5.46 -38.17 -12.27
N GLN A 89 -4.36 -38.87 -12.01
CA GLN A 89 -4.32 -40.33 -12.11
C GLN A 89 -5.32 -41.01 -11.15
N LYS A 90 -5.50 -40.48 -9.94
CA LYS A 90 -6.50 -40.97 -8.99
C LYS A 90 -7.93 -40.70 -9.45
N SER A 91 -8.17 -39.58 -10.13
CA SER A 91 -9.48 -39.26 -10.71
C SER A 91 -9.83 -40.11 -11.93
N GLU A 92 -8.84 -40.51 -12.74
CA GLU A 92 -9.04 -41.40 -13.88
C GLU A 92 -9.22 -42.86 -13.45
N GLY A 93 -8.56 -43.27 -12.36
CA GLY A 93 -8.66 -44.63 -11.83
C GLY A 93 -9.95 -44.92 -11.05
N ASP A 94 -10.64 -43.88 -10.57
CA ASP A 94 -11.92 -44.01 -9.85
C ASP A 94 -12.79 -42.76 -10.05
N GLU A 95 -13.90 -42.93 -10.78
CA GLU A 95 -14.87 -41.88 -11.06
C GLU A 95 -15.47 -41.23 -9.80
N ASN A 96 -15.49 -41.95 -8.68
CA ASN A 96 -16.02 -41.46 -7.40
C ASN A 96 -14.93 -40.88 -6.48
N TYR A 97 -13.67 -40.82 -6.91
CA TYR A 97 -12.55 -40.33 -6.10
C TYR A 97 -12.84 -38.93 -5.53
N LEU A 98 -13.22 -37.98 -6.39
CA LEU A 98 -13.48 -36.58 -5.98
C LEU A 98 -14.64 -36.46 -4.99
N GLN A 99 -15.62 -37.35 -5.04
CA GLN A 99 -16.76 -37.35 -4.10
C GLN A 99 -16.35 -37.74 -2.68
N ARG A 100 -15.20 -38.41 -2.52
CA ARG A 100 -14.66 -38.83 -1.23
C ARG A 100 -13.58 -37.89 -0.70
N VAL A 101 -13.13 -36.93 -1.51
CA VAL A 101 -12.15 -35.92 -1.07
C VAL A 101 -12.88 -34.82 -0.29
N MET A 102 -12.44 -34.57 0.93
CA MET A 102 -12.90 -33.45 1.75
C MET A 102 -11.72 -32.55 2.08
N PHE A 103 -11.85 -31.26 1.79
CA PHE A 103 -10.87 -30.25 2.16
C PHE A 103 -11.32 -29.53 3.41
N SER A 104 -10.41 -29.36 4.37
CA SER A 104 -10.57 -28.46 5.50
C SER A 104 -9.49 -27.40 5.43
N ASP A 105 -9.82 -26.16 5.76
CA ASP A 105 -8.86 -25.11 6.01
C ASP A 105 -8.94 -24.63 7.47
N GLU A 106 -7.83 -24.08 7.95
CA GLU A 106 -7.78 -23.38 9.22
C GLU A 106 -7.47 -21.92 8.94
N THR A 107 -8.23 -21.01 9.57
CA THR A 107 -7.98 -19.58 9.46
C THR A 107 -7.67 -18.99 10.83
N THR A 108 -6.49 -18.39 10.96
CA THR A 108 -6.08 -17.72 12.20
C THR A 108 -6.35 -16.22 12.09
N PHE A 109 -7.06 -15.66 13.07
CA PHE A 109 -7.27 -14.21 13.17
C PHE A 109 -6.35 -13.61 14.22
N HIS A 110 -5.67 -12.52 13.86
CA HIS A 110 -4.81 -11.79 14.78
C HIS A 110 -5.57 -10.61 15.41
N VAL A 111 -5.61 -10.56 16.74
CA VAL A 111 -6.24 -9.46 17.50
C VAL A 111 -5.41 -8.16 17.44
N SER A 112 -4.13 -8.28 17.10
CA SER A 112 -3.14 -7.21 17.16
C SER A 112 -3.35 -6.08 16.15
N GLY A 113 -4.29 -6.21 15.19
CA GLY A 113 -4.56 -5.17 14.18
C GLY A 113 -3.35 -4.85 13.30
N ILE A 114 -2.32 -5.72 13.33
CA ILE A 114 -1.06 -5.52 12.65
C ILE A 114 -1.33 -5.58 11.15
N VAL A 115 -1.39 -4.38 10.58
CA VAL A 115 -1.52 -4.03 9.16
C VAL A 115 -2.92 -4.28 8.59
N ASN A 116 -3.78 -3.25 8.70
CA ASN A 116 -4.89 -3.09 7.78
C ASN A 116 -4.33 -2.93 6.34
N ARG A 117 -4.35 -4.04 5.58
CA ARG A 117 -3.84 -4.13 4.20
C ARG A 117 -4.42 -3.07 3.26
N TYR A 118 -5.61 -2.54 3.54
CA TYR A 118 -6.23 -1.48 2.74
C TYR A 118 -5.51 -0.13 2.86
N ASN A 119 -4.84 0.12 3.99
CA ASN A 119 -4.17 1.38 4.28
C ASN A 119 -2.65 1.32 4.11
N ALA A 120 -2.09 0.14 3.85
CA ALA A 120 -0.66 -0.07 3.64
C ALA A 120 -0.24 0.44 2.25
N ARG A 121 0.40 1.61 2.21
CA ARG A 121 0.85 2.26 0.98
C ARG A 121 2.25 2.83 1.14
N ILE A 122 3.06 2.69 0.09
CA ILE A 122 4.36 3.35 -0.01
C ILE A 122 4.24 4.53 -0.96
N ARG A 123 4.84 5.66 -0.59
CA ARG A 123 4.96 6.83 -1.47
C ARG A 123 6.30 6.82 -2.19
N GLY A 124 6.27 6.85 -3.51
CA GLY A 124 7.45 6.86 -4.38
C GLY A 124 7.16 7.57 -5.69
N LEU A 125 8.22 7.94 -6.42
CA LEU A 125 8.09 8.44 -7.80
C LEU A 125 7.73 7.28 -8.75
N GLU A 126 8.29 6.11 -8.47
CA GLU A 126 8.09 4.86 -9.18
C GLU A 126 7.63 3.78 -8.19
N ASN A 127 7.11 2.67 -8.72
CA ASN A 127 6.71 1.54 -7.90
C ASN A 127 7.98 0.91 -7.28
N PRO A 128 8.13 0.90 -5.95
CA PRO A 128 9.34 0.41 -5.30
C PRO A 128 9.46 -1.12 -5.32
N HIS A 129 8.47 -1.85 -5.84
CA HIS A 129 8.42 -3.32 -5.79
C HIS A 129 8.73 -3.88 -4.40
N ALA A 130 8.31 -3.15 -3.36
CA ALA A 130 8.66 -3.46 -1.99
C ALA A 130 7.94 -4.72 -1.53
N VAL A 131 8.71 -5.67 -1.02
CA VAL A 131 8.21 -6.85 -0.33
C VAL A 131 8.11 -6.51 1.15
N LEU A 132 6.94 -6.75 1.75
CA LEU A 132 6.75 -6.62 3.18
C LEU A 132 6.66 -8.02 3.78
N ASP A 133 7.69 -8.42 4.51
CA ASP A 133 7.68 -9.65 5.27
C ASP A 133 6.71 -9.49 6.44
N GLN A 134 5.59 -10.22 6.38
CA GLN A 134 4.63 -10.23 7.46
C GLN A 134 5.11 -11.20 8.55
N ALA A 135 5.57 -10.68 9.69
CA ALA A 135 5.79 -11.48 10.89
C ALA A 135 4.47 -12.11 11.33
N ARG A 136 4.40 -13.44 11.31
CA ARG A 136 3.20 -14.22 11.66
C ARG A 136 3.04 -14.45 13.17
N ASP A 137 3.96 -13.91 13.98
CA ASP A 137 4.11 -14.24 15.40
C ASP A 137 3.47 -13.19 16.31
N SER A 138 2.19 -12.85 16.04
CA SER A 138 1.36 -12.16 17.04
C SER A 138 0.43 -13.15 17.71
N LEU A 139 0.05 -12.89 18.98
CA LEU A 139 -0.84 -13.75 19.78
C LEU A 139 -2.01 -14.26 18.96
N LYS A 140 -2.06 -15.59 18.79
CA LYS A 140 -3.03 -16.30 17.96
C LYS A 140 -4.17 -16.75 18.86
N VAL A 141 -5.40 -16.51 18.42
CA VAL A 141 -6.60 -17.14 18.98
C VAL A 141 -7.04 -18.16 17.96
N ASN A 142 -7.08 -19.43 18.35
CA ASN A 142 -7.61 -20.50 17.53
C ASN A 142 -9.11 -20.65 17.86
N MET A 143 -9.96 -20.81 16.84
CA MET A 143 -11.36 -21.23 17.01
C MET A 143 -11.46 -22.74 16.82
#